data_AF-A0A6F8XMH2-F1
#
_entry.id   AF-A0A6F8XMH2-F1
#
_cell.length_a   1.000
_cell.length_b   1.000
_cell.length_c   1.000
_cell.angle_alpha   90.00
_cell.angle_beta   90.00
_cell.angle_gamma   90.00
#
_symmetry.space_group_name_H-M   'P 1'
#
loop_
_entity.id
_entity.type
_entity.pdbx_description
1 polymer ?
#
loop_
_entity_poly.entity_id
_entity_poly.type
_entity_poly.pdbx_seq_one_letter_code
_entity_poly.pdbx_strand_id
1 'polypeptide(L)'
;MVAGVVAKDNVLVVSSYSVWSAAAPGDPASISIRSRPGDVIPAGLLGLLVATRVWSAQRVLWHVERLPVPADRGDAFASLAAYLPDAYLGQALAIAVAIPEERPRAEALTALAPHLTADLHAEAVATATAITEPSARVEALAGLVPYLPDEQQTTILRQATATAAAVTDGYWRVRGLTSLATHLPDHQRSTVLRPAVTAIGDASIGENLMYMFGELAPHLPVDLLTEATATACTLTDVGRRAKALVALAPHLPTTALIIQAWTAAEAIVHDDYRAKTMTAVAPHLPTERRPAALQQTLTAASTLTNPYARATTLASLAAHLPDEQRAAALEQALAAADTITDHIYGAALQVEALTSLIPHLPDSRCTAVIRRTLHAAATIRRESWRTIELARLTPHLPTHLRTETLTMITKIRREQWRAMGLAAIAPQLSTGQLPQAVAVADAIQDAYWQAYAIAGLAWHLPSDERTRAVAALTIATPEP
;
A
#
# COMPACT_ATOMS: atom_id res chain seq x y z
N MET A 1 9.56 5.89 -9.52
CA MET A 1 8.41 5.64 -8.64
C MET A 1 7.23 6.47 -9.16
N VAL A 2 6.22 5.83 -9.75
CA VAL A 2 4.90 6.41 -10.01
C VAL A 2 3.90 5.27 -9.82
N ALA A 3 2.90 5.47 -8.96
CA ALA A 3 1.81 4.53 -8.71
C ALA A 3 0.56 5.30 -8.24
N GLY A 4 0.19 6.35 -8.98
CA GLY A 4 -1.04 7.11 -8.71
C GLY A 4 -2.26 6.24 -9.03
N VAL A 5 -3.11 5.99 -8.03
CA VAL A 5 -4.33 5.18 -8.20
C VAL A 5 -5.48 6.08 -8.65
N VAL A 6 -5.61 6.22 -9.96
CA VAL A 6 -6.74 6.86 -10.64
C VAL A 6 -7.06 6.02 -11.89
N ALA A 7 -8.25 5.48 -12.11
CA ALA A 7 -9.43 5.30 -11.24
C ALA A 7 -10.32 4.21 -11.90
N LYS A 8 -11.56 4.03 -11.43
CA LYS A 8 -12.67 3.39 -12.18
C LYS A 8 -12.39 1.97 -12.72
N ASP A 9 -12.29 1.02 -11.80
CA ASP A 9 -12.98 -0.27 -11.92
C ASP A 9 -13.04 -0.90 -10.51
N ASN A 10 -13.99 -1.81 -10.25
CA ASN A 10 -14.18 -2.42 -8.93
C ASN A 10 -13.14 -3.51 -8.60
N VAL A 11 -11.88 -3.27 -8.96
CA VAL A 11 -10.73 -4.03 -8.49
C VAL A 11 -10.38 -3.51 -7.10
N LEU A 12 -10.87 -4.21 -6.07
CA LEU A 12 -10.35 -4.10 -4.72
C LEU A 12 -8.85 -4.43 -4.73
N VAL A 13 -8.00 -3.40 -4.81
CA VAL A 13 -6.58 -3.49 -4.46
C VAL A 13 -6.49 -3.52 -2.93
N VAL A 14 -6.89 -4.65 -2.36
CA VAL A 14 -6.60 -4.97 -0.97
C VAL A 14 -5.08 -4.93 -0.81
N SER A 15 -4.59 -4.21 0.21
CA SER A 15 -3.18 -4.25 0.61
C SER A 15 -2.73 -5.71 0.67
N SER A 16 -1.69 -6.08 -0.08
CA SER A 16 -1.54 -7.42 -0.70
C SER A 16 -1.32 -8.56 0.29
N TYR A 17 -2.40 -8.93 0.96
CA TYR A 17 -2.52 -9.99 1.93
C TYR A 17 -3.83 -10.69 1.65
N SER A 18 -3.68 -11.90 1.08
CA SER A 18 -4.69 -12.68 0.36
C SER A 18 -4.91 -12.21 -1.09
N VAL A 19 -5.55 -12.95 -2.01
CA VAL A 19 -6.54 -14.05 -1.85
C VAL A 19 -6.59 -14.86 -3.18
N TRP A 20 -6.24 -16.17 -3.25
CA TRP A 20 -6.74 -17.10 -4.33
C TRP A 20 -6.56 -18.65 -4.24
N SER A 21 -7.66 -19.43 -4.30
CA SER A 21 -7.84 -20.90 -4.53
C SER A 21 -9.38 -21.25 -4.48
N ALA A 22 -9.94 -22.48 -4.55
CA ALA A 22 -9.42 -23.86 -4.52
C ALA A 22 -10.39 -24.96 -5.09
N ALA A 23 -9.92 -26.23 -5.02
CA ALA A 23 -10.68 -27.50 -4.96
C ALA A 23 -11.39 -28.02 -6.24
N ALA A 24 -11.44 -29.32 -6.57
CA ALA A 24 -10.75 -30.55 -6.09
C ALA A 24 -10.64 -31.54 -7.31
N PRO A 25 -11.00 -32.85 -7.35
CA PRO A 25 -11.53 -33.85 -6.38
C PRO A 25 -10.48 -34.89 -5.91
N GLY A 26 -10.91 -35.94 -5.19
CA GLY A 26 -10.05 -37.10 -4.84
C GLY A 26 -10.37 -37.85 -3.52
N ASP A 27 -11.60 -37.79 -3.02
CA ASP A 27 -12.05 -38.24 -1.69
C ASP A 27 -11.44 -37.51 -0.46
N PRO A 28 -12.13 -37.50 0.71
CA PRO A 28 -12.09 -36.33 1.58
C PRO A 28 -11.05 -36.39 2.72
N ALA A 29 -9.96 -35.64 2.56
CA ALA A 29 -9.28 -35.03 3.71
C ALA A 29 -10.04 -33.76 4.13
N SER A 30 -10.48 -33.67 5.39
CA SER A 30 -11.20 -32.50 5.90
C SER A 30 -10.25 -31.32 6.16
N ILE A 31 -10.52 -30.16 5.54
CA ILE A 31 -9.78 -28.92 5.80
C ILE A 31 -10.29 -28.33 7.12
N SER A 32 -9.83 -28.92 8.22
CA SER A 32 -10.16 -28.49 9.57
C SER A 32 -9.19 -27.42 10.05
N ILE A 33 -9.71 -26.20 10.22
CA ILE A 33 -9.12 -25.23 11.14
C ILE A 33 -9.31 -25.83 12.54
N ARG A 34 -8.22 -26.30 13.13
CA ARG A 34 -8.24 -27.11 14.36
C ARG A 34 -8.57 -26.24 15.57
N SER A 35 -9.85 -26.17 15.93
CA SER A 35 -10.34 -25.33 17.03
C SER A 35 -9.55 -25.54 18.33
N ARG A 36 -8.97 -24.47 18.87
CA ARG A 36 -8.53 -24.38 20.25
C ARG A 36 -9.43 -23.41 21.04
N PRO A 37 -9.62 -23.61 22.35
CA PRO A 37 -10.34 -22.65 23.17
C PRO A 37 -9.57 -21.31 23.23
N GLY A 38 -10.00 -20.33 22.43
CA GLY A 38 -9.37 -19.01 22.32
C GLY A 38 -9.19 -18.46 20.90
N ASP A 39 -9.60 -19.18 19.85
CA ASP A 39 -9.33 -18.81 18.46
C ASP A 39 -9.98 -17.49 18.00
N VAL A 40 -9.16 -16.61 17.42
CA VAL A 40 -9.58 -15.40 16.71
C VAL A 40 -9.69 -15.74 15.22
N ILE A 41 -10.78 -15.32 14.56
CA ILE A 41 -10.92 -15.45 13.10
C ILE A 41 -10.32 -14.21 12.44
N PRO A 42 -9.39 -14.34 11.46
CA PRO A 42 -8.85 -13.20 10.74
C PRO A 42 -9.93 -12.37 10.03
N ALA A 43 -9.82 -11.05 10.08
CA ALA A 43 -10.73 -10.09 9.45
C ALA A 43 -11.08 -10.42 7.98
N GLY A 44 -10.08 -10.72 7.17
CA GLY A 44 -10.26 -11.11 5.76
C GLY A 44 -11.06 -12.40 5.58
N LEU A 45 -10.98 -13.35 6.52
CA LEU A 45 -11.81 -14.56 6.48
C LEU A 45 -13.28 -14.25 6.83
N LEU A 46 -13.52 -13.35 7.79
CA LEU A 46 -14.87 -12.90 8.16
C LEU A 46 -15.59 -12.21 6.98
N GLY A 47 -14.89 -11.31 6.27
CA GLY A 47 -15.39 -10.70 5.03
C GLY A 47 -15.68 -11.73 3.93
N LEU A 48 -14.76 -12.68 3.74
CA LEU A 48 -14.89 -13.78 2.77
C LEU A 48 -16.09 -14.72 3.07
N LEU A 49 -16.36 -15.02 4.34
CA LEU A 49 -17.46 -15.89 4.78
C LEU A 49 -18.84 -15.29 4.52
N VAL A 50 -19.00 -13.96 4.66
CA VAL A 50 -20.25 -13.27 4.27
C VAL A 50 -20.33 -13.06 2.75
N ALA A 51 -19.22 -12.70 2.09
CA ALA A 51 -19.18 -12.50 0.63
C ALA A 51 -19.53 -13.77 -0.16
N THR A 52 -19.14 -14.94 0.32
CA THR A 52 -19.50 -16.25 -0.26
C THR A 52 -20.86 -16.78 0.22
N ARG A 53 -21.51 -16.10 1.17
CA ARG A 53 -22.74 -16.54 1.86
C ARG A 53 -22.63 -17.89 2.57
N VAL A 54 -21.41 -18.35 2.86
CA VAL A 54 -21.16 -19.56 3.66
C VAL A 54 -21.60 -19.32 5.11
N TRP A 55 -21.41 -18.10 5.64
CA TRP A 55 -22.01 -17.65 6.89
C TRP A 55 -23.05 -16.54 6.64
N SER A 56 -24.02 -16.44 7.54
CA SER A 56 -24.92 -15.29 7.60
C SER A 56 -24.18 -14.04 8.11
N ALA A 57 -24.64 -12.86 7.69
CA ALA A 57 -24.16 -11.58 8.22
C ALA A 57 -24.27 -11.52 9.76
N GLN A 58 -25.35 -12.06 10.33
CA GLN A 58 -25.53 -12.20 11.77
C GLN A 58 -24.40 -12.99 12.46
N ARG A 59 -24.01 -14.15 11.90
CA ARG A 59 -22.93 -14.97 12.45
C ARG A 59 -21.58 -14.27 12.35
N VAL A 60 -21.31 -13.58 11.24
CA VAL A 60 -20.09 -12.78 11.06
C VAL A 60 -20.05 -11.63 12.07
N LEU A 61 -21.11 -10.82 12.19
CA LEU A 61 -21.16 -9.69 13.12
C LEU A 61 -21.03 -10.15 14.60
N TRP A 62 -21.61 -11.28 14.98
CA TRP A 62 -21.42 -11.88 16.32
C TRP A 62 -19.95 -12.22 16.60
N HIS A 63 -19.20 -12.67 15.59
CA HIS A 63 -17.75 -12.90 15.76
C HIS A 63 -16.97 -11.58 15.83
N VAL A 64 -17.32 -10.57 15.00
CA VAL A 64 -16.68 -9.23 15.02
C VAL A 64 -16.83 -8.55 16.39
N GLU A 65 -18.03 -8.60 16.98
CA GLU A 65 -18.30 -8.08 18.34
C GLU A 65 -17.37 -8.71 19.41
N ARG A 66 -16.90 -9.94 19.18
CA ARG A 66 -16.09 -10.75 20.11
C ARG A 66 -14.60 -10.77 19.80
N LEU A 67 -14.13 -10.09 18.75
CA LEU A 67 -12.69 -9.94 18.48
C LEU A 67 -12.03 -9.20 19.65
N PRO A 68 -10.95 -9.74 20.27
CA PRO A 68 -10.39 -9.19 21.50
C PRO A 68 -9.56 -7.92 21.27
N VAL A 69 -9.01 -7.74 20.07
CA VAL A 69 -8.24 -6.55 19.69
C VAL A 69 -9.16 -5.54 19.00
N PRO A 70 -9.20 -4.26 19.40
CA PRO A 70 -10.01 -3.25 18.73
C PRO A 70 -9.63 -3.02 17.26
N ALA A 71 -8.35 -3.11 16.91
CA ALA A 71 -7.86 -3.02 15.53
C ALA A 71 -8.47 -4.09 14.60
N ASP A 72 -8.50 -5.36 15.04
CA ASP A 72 -9.09 -6.47 14.27
C ASP A 72 -10.57 -6.21 13.91
N ARG A 73 -11.30 -5.44 14.74
CA ARG A 73 -12.69 -5.03 14.47
C ARG A 73 -12.77 -4.02 13.32
N GLY A 74 -11.88 -3.02 13.30
CA GLY A 74 -11.76 -2.06 12.20
C GLY A 74 -11.42 -2.76 10.87
N ASP A 75 -10.39 -3.62 10.88
CA ASP A 75 -9.99 -4.43 9.73
C ASP A 75 -11.12 -5.36 9.25
N ALA A 76 -11.92 -5.92 10.18
CA ALA A 76 -13.08 -6.72 9.83
C ALA A 76 -14.13 -5.90 9.10
N PHE A 77 -14.46 -4.68 9.58
CA PHE A 77 -15.39 -3.79 8.88
C PHE A 77 -14.91 -3.42 7.47
N ALA A 78 -13.62 -3.10 7.30
CA ALA A 78 -13.01 -2.89 5.98
C ALA A 78 -13.13 -4.11 5.04
N SER A 79 -13.22 -5.32 5.60
CA SER A 79 -13.35 -6.58 4.85
C SER A 79 -14.80 -6.99 4.54
N LEU A 80 -15.78 -6.56 5.34
CA LEU A 80 -17.16 -7.07 5.30
C LEU A 80 -18.23 -6.05 4.89
N ALA A 81 -17.98 -4.73 5.00
CA ALA A 81 -19.01 -3.71 4.84
C ALA A 81 -19.76 -3.79 3.49
N ALA A 82 -19.02 -3.99 2.38
CA ALA A 82 -19.57 -4.12 1.03
C ALA A 82 -20.38 -5.41 0.77
N TYR A 83 -20.49 -6.31 1.76
CA TYR A 83 -21.19 -7.59 1.67
C TYR A 83 -22.33 -7.73 2.69
N LEU A 84 -22.55 -6.73 3.54
CA LEU A 84 -23.68 -6.70 4.47
C LEU A 84 -25.00 -6.37 3.74
N PRO A 85 -26.08 -7.15 3.93
CA PRO A 85 -27.43 -6.72 3.56
C PRO A 85 -27.90 -5.58 4.45
N ASP A 86 -28.71 -4.67 3.89
CA ASP A 86 -29.18 -3.42 4.53
C ASP A 86 -29.73 -3.62 5.95
N ALA A 87 -30.48 -4.71 6.16
CA ALA A 87 -31.07 -5.09 7.44
C ALA A 87 -30.06 -5.31 8.59
N TYR A 88 -28.77 -5.47 8.28
CA TYR A 88 -27.69 -5.65 9.26
C TYR A 88 -26.83 -4.40 9.46
N LEU A 89 -27.03 -3.32 8.67
CA LEU A 89 -26.22 -2.10 8.76
C LEU A 89 -26.33 -1.40 10.12
N GLY A 90 -27.53 -1.39 10.73
CA GLY A 90 -27.71 -0.83 12.08
C GLY A 90 -26.97 -1.64 13.15
N GLN A 91 -26.95 -2.98 13.05
CA GLN A 91 -26.15 -3.83 13.95
C GLN A 91 -24.64 -3.62 13.72
N ALA A 92 -24.21 -3.49 12.46
CA ALA A 92 -22.83 -3.22 12.10
C ALA A 92 -22.35 -1.87 12.64
N LEU A 93 -23.17 -0.81 12.49
CA LEU A 93 -22.89 0.50 13.06
C LEU A 93 -22.82 0.44 14.59
N ALA A 94 -23.78 -0.20 15.27
CA ALA A 94 -23.74 -0.34 16.73
C ALA A 94 -22.46 -1.05 17.23
N ILE A 95 -22.01 -2.10 16.54
CA ILE A 95 -20.75 -2.79 16.86
C ILE A 95 -19.53 -1.89 16.59
N ALA A 96 -19.55 -1.10 15.50
CA ALA A 96 -18.50 -0.13 15.18
C ALA A 96 -18.42 1.01 16.23
N VAL A 97 -19.55 1.60 16.60
CA VAL A 97 -19.68 2.62 17.67
C VAL A 97 -19.13 2.09 19.00
N ALA A 98 -19.40 0.81 19.31
CA ALA A 98 -18.94 0.14 20.53
C ALA A 98 -17.45 -0.26 20.54
N ILE A 99 -16.66 0.03 19.49
CA ILE A 99 -15.21 -0.18 19.49
C ILE A 99 -14.55 0.75 20.54
N PRO A 100 -13.77 0.23 21.51
CA PRO A 100 -13.22 1.06 22.60
C PRO A 100 -12.18 2.10 22.14
N GLU A 101 -11.28 1.73 21.23
CA GLU A 101 -10.22 2.60 20.71
C GLU A 101 -10.75 3.52 19.58
N GLU A 102 -10.33 4.78 19.57
CA GLU A 102 -10.92 5.79 18.67
C GLU A 102 -10.47 5.65 17.20
N ARG A 103 -9.22 5.29 16.93
CA ARG A 103 -8.74 5.04 15.56
C ARG A 103 -9.44 3.83 14.91
N PRO A 104 -9.49 2.62 15.51
CA PRO A 104 -10.27 1.52 14.93
C PRO A 104 -11.78 1.79 14.83
N ARG A 105 -12.34 2.64 15.71
CA ARG A 105 -13.71 3.16 15.56
C ARG A 105 -13.84 4.03 14.30
N ALA A 106 -12.90 4.94 14.07
CA ALA A 106 -12.87 5.79 12.86
C ALA A 106 -12.71 4.98 11.57
N GLU A 107 -11.85 3.96 11.58
CA GLU A 107 -11.64 3.03 10.46
C GLU A 107 -12.92 2.23 10.16
N ALA A 108 -13.61 1.73 11.19
CA ALA A 108 -14.89 1.05 11.03
C ALA A 108 -16.01 1.95 10.51
N LEU A 109 -16.14 3.18 11.01
CA LEU A 109 -17.11 4.18 10.51
C LEU A 109 -16.82 4.53 9.04
N THR A 110 -15.55 4.69 8.67
CA THR A 110 -15.09 4.97 7.30
C THR A 110 -15.40 3.80 6.36
N ALA A 111 -15.21 2.56 6.79
CA ALA A 111 -15.54 1.37 6.00
C ALA A 111 -17.06 1.19 5.79
N LEU A 112 -17.88 1.55 6.79
CA LEU A 112 -19.34 1.45 6.69
C LEU A 112 -19.97 2.59 5.89
N ALA A 113 -19.37 3.79 5.89
CA ALA A 113 -19.91 5.01 5.28
C ALA A 113 -20.50 4.88 3.86
N PRO A 114 -19.91 4.11 2.91
CA PRO A 114 -20.47 3.95 1.56
C PRO A 114 -21.75 3.11 1.49
N HIS A 115 -22.12 2.44 2.58
CA HIS A 115 -23.19 1.44 2.63
C HIS A 115 -24.34 1.83 3.58
N LEU A 116 -24.13 2.79 4.49
CA LEU A 116 -25.18 3.24 5.43
C LEU A 116 -26.37 3.89 4.70
N THR A 117 -27.53 3.86 5.36
CA THR A 117 -28.70 4.67 4.99
C THR A 117 -28.61 6.07 5.63
N ALA A 118 -29.36 7.04 5.10
CA ALA A 118 -29.29 8.44 5.56
C ALA A 118 -29.52 8.63 7.08
N ASP A 119 -30.40 7.82 7.70
CA ASP A 119 -30.63 7.85 9.15
C ASP A 119 -29.39 7.35 9.93
N LEU A 120 -28.72 6.31 9.42
CA LEU A 120 -27.49 5.76 9.99
C LEU A 120 -26.27 6.65 9.73
N HIS A 121 -26.24 7.41 8.63
CA HIS A 121 -25.22 8.45 8.42
C HIS A 121 -25.26 9.52 9.51
N ALA A 122 -26.45 9.91 9.99
CA ALA A 122 -26.57 10.89 11.08
C ALA A 122 -25.98 10.36 12.40
N GLU A 123 -26.24 9.09 12.75
CA GLU A 123 -25.65 8.43 13.92
C GLU A 123 -24.12 8.26 13.78
N ALA A 124 -23.64 7.90 12.59
CA ALA A 124 -22.21 7.78 12.30
C ALA A 124 -21.49 9.15 12.39
N VAL A 125 -22.09 10.23 11.89
CA VAL A 125 -21.55 11.60 11.99
C VAL A 125 -21.57 12.13 13.42
N ALA A 126 -22.61 11.81 14.21
CA ALA A 126 -22.65 12.13 15.63
C ALA A 126 -21.52 11.41 16.40
N THR A 127 -21.32 10.12 16.12
CA THR A 127 -20.24 9.31 16.71
C THR A 127 -18.86 9.84 16.31
N ALA A 128 -18.64 10.09 15.01
CA ALA A 128 -17.39 10.65 14.50
C ALA A 128 -17.10 12.04 15.10
N THR A 129 -18.12 12.88 15.29
CA THR A 129 -18.00 14.19 15.95
C THR A 129 -17.61 14.05 17.43
N ALA A 130 -18.07 13.01 18.11
CA ALA A 130 -17.78 12.74 19.52
C ALA A 130 -16.37 12.15 19.77
N ILE A 131 -15.65 11.71 18.73
CA ILE A 131 -14.26 11.22 18.85
C ILE A 131 -13.37 12.33 19.42
N THR A 132 -12.60 12.04 20.47
CA THR A 132 -11.76 13.02 21.15
C THR A 132 -10.43 13.26 20.43
N GLU A 133 -9.79 12.18 19.95
CA GLU A 133 -8.53 12.20 19.22
C GLU A 133 -8.66 12.93 17.86
N PRO A 134 -7.96 14.06 17.62
CA PRO A 134 -8.14 14.86 16.42
C PRO A 134 -7.86 14.12 15.10
N SER A 135 -6.89 13.20 15.07
CA SER A 135 -6.55 12.35 13.93
C SER A 135 -7.69 11.42 13.56
N ALA A 136 -8.13 10.57 14.50
CA ALA A 136 -9.25 9.66 14.30
C ALA A 136 -10.58 10.39 13.98
N ARG A 137 -10.84 11.55 14.59
CA ARG A 137 -12.03 12.37 14.25
C ARG A 137 -12.00 12.84 12.80
N VAL A 138 -10.85 13.29 12.31
CA VAL A 138 -10.72 13.76 10.91
C VAL A 138 -10.85 12.62 9.93
N GLU A 139 -10.25 11.46 10.23
CA GLU A 139 -10.36 10.26 9.39
C GLU A 139 -11.83 9.80 9.25
N ALA A 140 -12.56 9.68 10.37
CA ALA A 140 -13.97 9.31 10.36
C ALA A 140 -14.86 10.32 9.61
N LEU A 141 -14.67 11.63 9.85
CA LEU A 141 -15.47 12.66 9.22
C LEU A 141 -15.17 12.79 7.71
N ALA A 142 -13.92 12.61 7.29
CA ALA A 142 -13.55 12.58 5.88
C ALA A 142 -14.18 11.37 5.16
N GLY A 143 -14.20 10.19 5.80
CA GLY A 143 -14.88 9.00 5.27
C GLY A 143 -16.39 9.15 5.10
N LEU A 144 -17.05 9.90 5.98
CA LEU A 144 -18.50 10.12 5.97
C LEU A 144 -18.96 11.23 5.01
N VAL A 145 -18.17 12.30 4.85
CA VAL A 145 -18.49 13.50 4.04
C VAL A 145 -19.06 13.22 2.63
N PRO A 146 -18.59 12.23 1.84
CA PRO A 146 -19.12 11.96 0.49
C PRO A 146 -20.58 11.52 0.44
N TYR A 147 -21.17 11.12 1.57
CA TYR A 147 -22.49 10.50 1.66
C TYR A 147 -23.52 11.36 2.42
N LEU A 148 -23.15 12.60 2.77
CA LEU A 148 -24.01 13.53 3.50
C LEU A 148 -24.72 14.52 2.55
N PRO A 149 -25.94 15.00 2.88
CA PRO A 149 -26.59 16.09 2.15
C PRO A 149 -25.77 17.39 2.21
N ASP A 150 -25.76 18.17 1.12
CA ASP A 150 -24.93 19.37 0.89
C ASP A 150 -24.81 20.33 2.10
N GLU A 151 -25.90 20.59 2.81
CA GLU A 151 -25.94 21.47 3.99
C GLU A 151 -25.16 20.91 5.19
N GLN A 152 -25.32 19.61 5.45
CA GLN A 152 -24.55 18.89 6.46
C GLN A 152 -23.10 18.75 6.01
N GLN A 153 -22.88 18.37 4.75
CA GLN A 153 -21.55 18.21 4.15
C GLN A 153 -20.71 19.48 4.30
N THR A 154 -21.27 20.64 3.95
CA THR A 154 -20.62 21.95 4.08
C THR A 154 -20.25 22.28 5.53
N THR A 155 -21.07 21.85 6.49
CA THR A 155 -20.85 22.10 7.93
C THR A 155 -19.80 21.15 8.52
N ILE A 156 -19.87 19.86 8.19
CA ILE A 156 -18.90 18.86 8.61
C ILE A 156 -17.52 19.11 7.98
N LEU A 157 -17.45 19.45 6.68
CA LEU A 157 -16.18 19.84 6.02
C LEU A 157 -15.49 21.00 6.75
N ARG A 158 -16.24 22.02 7.19
CA ARG A 158 -15.72 23.16 7.96
C ARG A 158 -15.16 22.72 9.32
N GLN A 159 -15.90 21.89 10.06
CA GLN A 159 -15.52 21.38 11.38
C GLN A 159 -14.33 20.41 11.31
N ALA A 160 -14.32 19.52 10.32
CA ALA A 160 -13.25 18.57 10.07
C ALA A 160 -11.97 19.29 9.63
N THR A 161 -12.07 20.29 8.74
CA THR A 161 -10.93 21.14 8.35
C THR A 161 -10.34 21.89 9.55
N ALA A 162 -11.18 22.49 10.39
CA ALA A 162 -10.73 23.18 11.60
C ALA A 162 -10.07 22.22 12.61
N THR A 163 -10.58 20.99 12.74
CA THR A 163 -9.93 19.93 13.54
C THR A 163 -8.59 19.54 12.93
N ALA A 164 -8.54 19.28 11.62
CA ALA A 164 -7.34 18.85 10.90
C ALA A 164 -6.21 19.87 11.02
N ALA A 165 -6.51 21.16 10.81
CA ALA A 165 -5.54 22.25 11.00
C ALA A 165 -5.03 22.37 12.45
N ALA A 166 -5.81 21.94 13.44
CA ALA A 166 -5.44 21.91 14.85
C ALA A 166 -4.73 20.62 15.31
N VAL A 167 -4.59 19.61 14.44
CA VAL A 167 -3.76 18.41 14.72
C VAL A 167 -2.32 18.87 14.94
N THR A 168 -1.69 18.44 16.04
CA THR A 168 -0.32 18.84 16.41
C THR A 168 0.77 18.16 15.57
N ASP A 169 0.59 16.89 15.25
CA ASP A 169 1.46 16.10 14.38
C ASP A 169 1.33 16.53 12.89
N GLY A 170 2.46 16.76 12.22
CA GLY A 170 2.48 17.24 10.84
C GLY A 170 1.98 16.21 9.82
N TYR A 171 2.26 14.91 10.01
CA TYR A 171 1.78 13.86 9.12
C TYR A 171 0.26 13.73 9.17
N TRP A 172 -0.30 13.64 10.37
CA TRP A 172 -1.75 13.52 10.55
C TRP A 172 -2.50 14.80 10.13
N ARG A 173 -1.90 15.98 10.32
CA ARG A 173 -2.42 17.26 9.78
C ARG A 173 -2.48 17.24 8.25
N VAL A 174 -1.38 16.85 7.58
CA VAL A 174 -1.31 16.81 6.11
C VAL A 174 -2.26 15.77 5.55
N ARG A 175 -2.23 14.52 6.05
CA ARG A 175 -3.12 13.43 5.59
C ARG A 175 -4.59 13.81 5.73
N GLY A 176 -4.97 14.39 6.88
CA GLY A 176 -6.33 14.83 7.16
C GLY A 176 -6.82 15.95 6.23
N LEU A 177 -6.04 17.03 6.08
CA LEU A 177 -6.38 18.14 5.16
C LEU A 177 -6.43 17.68 3.70
N THR A 178 -5.52 16.79 3.29
CA THR A 178 -5.47 16.22 1.94
C THR A 178 -6.71 15.40 1.64
N SER A 179 -7.10 14.50 2.54
CA SER A 179 -8.32 13.69 2.40
C SER A 179 -9.58 14.54 2.24
N LEU A 180 -9.78 15.51 3.15
CA LEU A 180 -10.92 16.44 3.10
C LEU A 180 -10.96 17.28 1.81
N ALA A 181 -9.80 17.70 1.29
CA ALA A 181 -9.72 18.51 0.08
C ALA A 181 -10.14 17.76 -1.19
N THR A 182 -10.09 16.42 -1.21
CA THR A 182 -10.59 15.64 -2.36
C THR A 182 -12.09 15.91 -2.60
N HIS A 183 -12.86 16.16 -1.53
CA HIS A 183 -14.30 16.40 -1.56
C HIS A 183 -14.68 17.88 -1.71
N LEU A 184 -13.71 18.79 -1.74
CA LEU A 184 -13.95 20.24 -1.87
C LEU A 184 -13.92 20.72 -3.33
N PRO A 185 -14.69 21.75 -3.71
CA PRO A 185 -14.50 22.47 -4.97
C PRO A 185 -13.13 23.16 -5.04
N ASP A 186 -12.58 23.33 -6.25
CA ASP A 186 -11.22 23.88 -6.44
C ASP A 186 -10.99 25.24 -5.77
N HIS A 187 -12.00 26.12 -5.77
CA HIS A 187 -11.92 27.44 -5.12
C HIS A 187 -11.81 27.37 -3.58
N GLN A 188 -12.07 26.22 -2.97
CA GLN A 188 -11.91 25.97 -1.53
C GLN A 188 -10.67 25.12 -1.23
N ARG A 189 -10.22 24.28 -2.18
CA ARG A 189 -9.00 23.46 -2.05
C ARG A 189 -7.77 24.31 -1.70
N SER A 190 -7.53 25.44 -2.36
CA SER A 190 -6.37 26.30 -2.03
C SER A 190 -6.42 26.86 -0.60
N THR A 191 -7.60 27.07 -0.01
CA THR A 191 -7.74 27.51 1.38
C THR A 191 -7.48 26.39 2.38
N VAL A 192 -7.95 25.17 2.09
CA VAL A 192 -7.83 24.01 2.99
C VAL A 192 -6.46 23.33 2.91
N LEU A 193 -5.80 23.38 1.75
CA LEU A 193 -4.48 22.76 1.56
C LEU A 193 -3.30 23.67 1.90
N ARG A 194 -3.46 25.00 1.98
CA ARG A 194 -2.35 25.90 2.38
C ARG A 194 -1.79 25.55 3.77
N PRO A 195 -2.60 25.27 4.82
CA PRO A 195 -2.08 24.80 6.12
C PRO A 195 -1.32 23.47 6.06
N ALA A 196 -1.55 22.63 5.04
CA ALA A 196 -0.73 21.42 4.81
C ALA A 196 0.63 21.79 4.19
N VAL A 197 0.66 22.72 3.23
CA VAL A 197 1.90 23.24 2.62
C VAL A 197 2.79 23.94 3.66
N THR A 198 2.23 24.74 4.57
CA THR A 198 3.02 25.38 5.64
C THR A 198 3.54 24.35 6.65
N ALA A 199 2.70 23.41 7.09
CA ALA A 199 3.10 22.35 8.02
C ALA A 199 4.26 21.47 7.50
N ILE A 200 4.31 21.25 6.19
CA ILE A 200 5.41 20.57 5.51
C ILE A 200 6.75 21.35 5.58
N GLY A 201 6.69 22.68 5.60
CA GLY A 201 7.85 23.54 5.85
C GLY A 201 8.30 23.49 7.31
N ASP A 202 7.35 23.52 8.24
CA ASP A 202 7.58 23.51 9.69
C ASP A 202 7.95 22.13 10.27
N ALA A 203 7.78 21.06 9.49
CA ALA A 203 7.90 19.66 9.90
C ALA A 203 9.17 19.34 10.72
N SER A 204 9.02 18.56 11.79
CA SER A 204 10.08 18.23 12.74
C SER A 204 11.07 17.16 12.21
N ILE A 205 12.20 16.95 12.90
CA ILE A 205 13.20 15.94 12.52
C ILE A 205 12.68 14.55 12.89
N GLY A 206 11.95 13.95 11.95
CA GLY A 206 11.39 12.60 12.05
C GLY A 206 10.27 12.35 11.04
N GLU A 207 9.57 13.41 10.63
CA GLU A 207 8.40 13.32 9.77
C GLU A 207 8.73 12.87 8.34
N ASN A 208 7.89 12.00 7.79
CA ASN A 208 8.22 11.17 6.63
C ASN A 208 7.91 11.89 5.31
N LEU A 209 8.48 13.08 5.13
CA LEU A 209 8.14 14.09 4.12
C LEU A 209 7.93 13.61 2.66
N MET A 210 8.57 12.52 2.22
CA MET A 210 8.30 11.92 0.91
C MET A 210 6.83 11.53 0.76
N TYR A 211 6.24 10.93 1.79
CA TYR A 211 4.84 10.52 1.81
C TYR A 211 3.92 11.74 1.92
N MET A 212 4.24 12.72 2.78
CA MET A 212 3.45 13.96 2.90
C MET A 212 3.36 14.73 1.58
N PHE A 213 4.49 14.92 0.87
CA PHE A 213 4.45 15.52 -0.47
C PHE A 213 3.79 14.60 -1.52
N GLY A 214 3.99 13.28 -1.45
CA GLY A 214 3.40 12.32 -2.40
C GLY A 214 1.88 12.17 -2.28
N GLU A 215 1.34 12.29 -1.06
CA GLU A 215 -0.10 12.36 -0.79
C GLU A 215 -0.66 13.73 -1.21
N LEU A 216 0.03 14.84 -0.89
CA LEU A 216 -0.48 16.20 -1.11
C LEU A 216 -0.38 16.68 -2.58
N ALA A 217 0.75 16.45 -3.25
CA ALA A 217 1.05 17.04 -4.56
C ALA A 217 0.02 16.73 -5.69
N PRO A 218 -0.58 15.53 -5.78
CA PRO A 218 -1.66 15.25 -6.73
C PRO A 218 -2.93 16.11 -6.56
N HIS A 219 -3.10 16.75 -5.40
CA HIS A 219 -4.31 17.50 -5.04
C HIS A 219 -4.08 19.01 -4.91
N LEU A 220 -2.83 19.50 -5.04
CA LEU A 220 -2.51 20.93 -4.97
C LEU A 220 -2.92 21.68 -6.25
N PRO A 221 -3.70 22.78 -6.14
CA PRO A 221 -3.87 23.73 -7.25
C PRO A 221 -2.57 24.46 -7.60
N VAL A 222 -2.53 25.11 -8.77
CA VAL A 222 -1.30 25.71 -9.36
C VAL A 222 -0.65 26.78 -8.47
N ASP A 223 -1.43 27.54 -7.69
CA ASP A 223 -0.90 28.51 -6.73
C ASP A 223 -0.15 27.80 -5.59
N LEU A 224 -0.74 26.74 -5.02
CA LEU A 224 -0.09 25.95 -3.97
C LEU A 224 1.05 25.06 -4.48
N LEU A 225 1.03 24.58 -5.72
CA LEU A 225 2.19 23.91 -6.33
C LEU A 225 3.39 24.85 -6.44
N THR A 226 3.14 26.14 -6.71
CA THR A 226 4.17 27.19 -6.71
C THR A 226 4.73 27.42 -5.30
N GLU A 227 3.84 27.56 -4.31
CA GLU A 227 4.18 27.74 -2.89
C GLU A 227 4.97 26.54 -2.34
N ALA A 228 4.48 25.32 -2.54
CA ALA A 228 5.11 24.08 -2.11
C ALA A 228 6.48 23.84 -2.76
N THR A 229 6.66 24.20 -4.04
CA THR A 229 7.95 24.11 -4.73
C THR A 229 8.95 25.13 -4.18
N ALA A 230 8.52 26.36 -3.88
CA ALA A 230 9.37 27.35 -3.23
C ALA A 230 9.83 26.88 -1.85
N THR A 231 8.89 26.44 -0.99
CA THR A 231 9.18 25.85 0.32
C THR A 231 10.18 24.69 0.19
N ALA A 232 9.91 23.73 -0.69
CA ALA A 232 10.79 22.58 -0.96
C ALA A 232 12.22 22.99 -1.33
N CYS A 233 12.39 23.97 -2.23
CA CYS A 233 13.71 24.50 -2.60
C CYS A 233 14.47 25.13 -1.42
N THR A 234 13.76 25.77 -0.48
CA THR A 234 14.35 26.43 0.70
C THR A 234 14.65 25.51 1.88
N LEU A 235 14.23 24.23 1.83
CA LEU A 235 14.50 23.28 2.91
C LEU A 235 16.02 23.14 3.17
N THR A 236 16.39 23.34 4.43
CA THR A 236 17.78 23.33 4.92
C THR A 236 18.38 21.93 4.99
N ASP A 237 17.59 20.93 5.38
CA ASP A 237 17.97 19.54 5.31
C ASP A 237 17.97 19.06 3.85
N VAL A 238 19.15 18.64 3.40
CA VAL A 238 19.44 18.23 2.03
C VAL A 238 18.66 16.97 1.62
N GLY A 239 18.42 16.03 2.55
CA GLY A 239 17.64 14.82 2.30
C GLY A 239 16.14 15.08 2.26
N ARG A 240 15.64 16.02 3.06
CA ARG A 240 14.25 16.51 2.95
C ARG A 240 14.01 17.21 1.63
N ARG A 241 14.91 18.14 1.23
CA ARG A 241 14.82 18.86 -0.05
C ARG A 241 14.78 17.87 -1.22
N ALA A 242 15.64 16.85 -1.20
CA ALA A 242 15.64 15.78 -2.19
C ALA A 242 14.29 15.04 -2.25
N LYS A 243 13.79 14.56 -1.11
CA LYS A 243 12.48 13.87 -1.02
C LYS A 243 11.33 14.75 -1.54
N ALA A 244 11.29 16.01 -1.12
CA ALA A 244 10.27 16.98 -1.54
C ALA A 244 10.26 17.21 -3.05
N LEU A 245 11.42 17.48 -3.65
CA LEU A 245 11.56 17.72 -5.09
C LEU A 245 11.26 16.45 -5.91
N VAL A 246 11.62 15.26 -5.42
CA VAL A 246 11.26 13.97 -6.06
C VAL A 246 9.74 13.76 -6.09
N ALA A 247 9.04 14.05 -4.99
CA ALA A 247 7.59 13.90 -4.90
C ALA A 247 6.82 14.96 -5.70
N LEU A 248 7.33 16.20 -5.75
CA LEU A 248 6.72 17.29 -6.53
C LEU A 248 6.94 17.17 -8.04
N ALA A 249 8.06 16.58 -8.50
CA ALA A 249 8.48 16.57 -9.91
C ALA A 249 7.37 16.16 -10.92
N PRO A 250 6.55 15.12 -10.68
CA PRO A 250 5.49 14.72 -11.62
C PRO A 250 4.34 15.73 -11.74
N HIS A 251 4.23 16.68 -10.81
CA HIS A 251 3.10 17.60 -10.66
C HIS A 251 3.47 19.06 -10.94
N LEU A 252 4.73 19.36 -11.31
CA LEU A 252 5.18 20.75 -11.53
C LEU A 252 4.49 21.37 -12.76
N PRO A 253 3.67 22.43 -12.59
CA PRO A 253 2.74 22.88 -13.64
C PRO A 253 3.36 23.81 -14.68
N THR A 254 4.60 24.28 -14.48
CA THR A 254 5.26 25.23 -15.39
C THR A 254 6.75 24.93 -15.59
N THR A 255 7.25 25.22 -16.79
CA THR A 255 8.68 25.17 -17.14
C THR A 255 9.58 25.92 -16.15
N ALA A 256 9.11 27.06 -15.62
CA ALA A 256 9.86 27.84 -14.63
C ALA A 256 10.09 27.07 -13.34
N LEU A 257 9.05 26.42 -12.80
CA LEU A 257 9.14 25.60 -11.59
C LEU A 257 9.98 24.33 -11.81
N ILE A 258 9.92 23.72 -12.99
CA ILE A 258 10.74 22.55 -13.33
C ILE A 258 12.23 22.93 -13.42
N ILE A 259 12.55 24.10 -13.99
CA ILE A 259 13.93 24.62 -14.01
C ILE A 259 14.40 25.00 -12.60
N GLN A 260 13.54 25.60 -11.76
CA GLN A 260 13.84 25.88 -10.36
C GLN A 260 14.13 24.60 -9.56
N ALA A 261 13.31 23.55 -9.73
CA ALA A 261 13.50 22.25 -9.11
C ALA A 261 14.80 21.57 -9.59
N TRP A 262 15.15 21.72 -10.88
CA TRP A 262 16.42 21.23 -11.42
C TRP A 262 17.63 21.91 -10.77
N THR A 263 17.66 23.24 -10.71
CA THR A 263 18.77 23.97 -10.07
C THR A 263 18.85 23.70 -8.56
N ALA A 264 17.72 23.51 -7.88
CA ALA A 264 17.69 23.08 -6.47
C ALA A 264 18.21 21.63 -6.28
N ALA A 265 18.06 20.77 -7.28
CA ALA A 265 18.62 19.41 -7.33
C ALA A 265 20.14 19.41 -7.61
N GLU A 266 20.62 20.25 -8.53
CA GLU A 266 22.06 20.42 -8.79
C GLU A 266 22.81 20.93 -7.55
N ALA A 267 22.18 21.81 -6.78
CA ALA A 267 22.68 22.35 -5.51
C ALA A 267 22.62 21.37 -4.32
N ILE A 268 22.20 20.10 -4.53
CA ILE A 268 22.27 19.06 -3.49
C ILE A 268 23.72 18.60 -3.32
N VAL A 269 24.25 18.73 -2.10
CA VAL A 269 25.66 18.42 -1.77
C VAL A 269 25.91 16.90 -1.68
N HIS A 270 24.90 16.10 -1.35
CA HIS A 270 25.02 14.64 -1.19
C HIS A 270 24.71 13.92 -2.51
N ASP A 271 25.68 13.20 -3.08
CA ASP A 271 25.55 12.60 -4.42
C ASP A 271 24.35 11.64 -4.57
N ASP A 272 24.15 10.73 -3.60
CA ASP A 272 23.01 9.80 -3.59
C ASP A 272 21.66 10.53 -3.66
N TYR A 273 21.52 11.68 -3.00
CA TYR A 273 20.32 12.51 -3.02
C TYR A 273 20.23 13.36 -4.30
N ARG A 274 21.36 13.88 -4.79
CA ARG A 274 21.45 14.69 -6.01
C ARG A 274 21.02 13.88 -7.23
N ALA A 275 21.65 12.73 -7.45
CA ALA A 275 21.38 11.86 -8.59
C ALA A 275 19.92 11.35 -8.59
N LYS A 276 19.37 11.00 -7.42
CA LYS A 276 17.95 10.60 -7.28
C LYS A 276 16.98 11.75 -7.59
N THR A 277 17.28 12.97 -7.14
CA THR A 277 16.44 14.14 -7.43
C THR A 277 16.51 14.54 -8.90
N MET A 278 17.71 14.55 -9.48
CA MET A 278 17.90 14.78 -10.92
C MET A 278 17.19 13.72 -11.76
N THR A 279 17.20 12.45 -11.35
CA THR A 279 16.46 11.36 -12.03
C THR A 279 14.96 11.59 -12.02
N ALA A 280 14.40 12.17 -10.96
CA ALA A 280 12.97 12.51 -10.90
C ALA A 280 12.63 13.77 -11.71
N VAL A 281 13.49 14.80 -11.73
CA VAL A 281 13.19 16.09 -12.40
C VAL A 281 13.54 16.08 -13.90
N ALA A 282 14.60 15.39 -14.32
CA ALA A 282 15.09 15.39 -15.71
C ALA A 282 14.02 15.08 -16.78
N PRO A 283 13.11 14.10 -16.61
CA PRO A 283 12.11 13.78 -17.64
C PRO A 283 11.16 14.94 -17.94
N HIS A 284 10.84 15.75 -16.93
CA HIS A 284 9.88 16.85 -17.02
C HIS A 284 10.46 18.12 -17.64
N LEU A 285 11.78 18.24 -17.78
CA LEU A 285 12.42 19.41 -18.40
C LEU A 285 11.96 19.61 -19.87
N PRO A 286 12.02 20.85 -20.39
CA PRO A 286 11.78 21.14 -21.80
C PRO A 286 12.65 20.29 -22.73
N THR A 287 12.15 19.98 -23.91
CA THR A 287 12.75 19.03 -24.86
C THR A 287 14.16 19.46 -25.32
N GLU A 288 14.47 20.75 -25.26
CA GLU A 288 15.77 21.34 -25.59
C GLU A 288 16.82 21.08 -24.50
N ARG A 289 16.39 20.92 -23.24
CA ARG A 289 17.26 20.67 -22.08
C ARG A 289 17.28 19.22 -21.63
N ARG A 290 16.19 18.47 -21.86
CA ARG A 290 16.00 17.08 -21.42
C ARG A 290 17.17 16.15 -21.78
N PRO A 291 17.74 16.14 -23.01
CA PRO A 291 18.84 15.23 -23.35
C PRO A 291 20.12 15.51 -22.54
N ALA A 292 20.48 16.78 -22.37
CA ALA A 292 21.64 17.18 -21.58
C ALA A 292 21.46 16.85 -20.09
N ALA A 293 20.27 17.11 -19.54
CA ALA A 293 19.93 16.79 -18.17
C ALA A 293 19.94 15.28 -17.89
N LEU A 294 19.39 14.46 -18.80
CA LEU A 294 19.45 13.00 -18.71
C LEU A 294 20.90 12.50 -18.76
N GLN A 295 21.74 13.04 -19.64
CA GLN A 295 23.16 12.67 -19.73
C GLN A 295 23.96 13.07 -18.47
N GLN A 296 23.69 14.26 -17.92
CA GLN A 296 24.29 14.74 -16.67
C GLN A 296 23.86 13.87 -15.47
N THR A 297 22.60 13.44 -15.46
CA THR A 297 22.05 12.51 -14.45
C THR A 297 22.66 11.12 -14.57
N LEU A 298 22.82 10.60 -15.80
CA LEU A 298 23.46 9.31 -16.07
C LEU A 298 24.89 9.30 -15.53
N THR A 299 25.68 10.32 -15.86
CA THR A 299 27.06 10.47 -15.33
C THR A 299 27.07 10.48 -13.80
N ALA A 300 26.21 11.30 -13.16
CA ALA A 300 26.13 11.38 -11.69
C ALA A 300 25.74 10.03 -11.05
N ALA A 301 24.76 9.32 -11.63
CA ALA A 301 24.30 8.02 -11.18
C ALA A 301 25.40 6.94 -11.33
N SER A 302 26.12 6.90 -12.45
CA SER A 302 27.25 5.97 -12.68
C SER A 302 28.38 6.17 -11.67
N THR A 303 28.63 7.42 -11.24
CA THR A 303 29.68 7.75 -10.26
C THR A 303 29.34 7.45 -8.80
N LEU A 304 28.11 7.06 -8.47
CA LEU A 304 27.71 6.80 -7.07
C LEU A 304 28.53 5.66 -6.44
N THR A 305 29.19 5.96 -5.32
CA THR A 305 30.00 5.01 -4.54
C THR A 305 29.15 3.92 -3.88
N ASN A 306 27.92 4.26 -3.48
CA ASN A 306 26.98 3.34 -2.87
C ASN A 306 26.35 2.42 -3.94
N PRO A 307 26.61 1.09 -3.94
CA PRO A 307 26.20 0.20 -5.02
C PRO A 307 24.67 0.07 -5.13
N TYR A 308 23.94 0.13 -4.00
CA TYR A 308 22.48 0.13 -3.98
C TYR A 308 21.89 1.43 -4.52
N ALA A 309 22.46 2.59 -4.15
CA ALA A 309 22.04 3.86 -4.70
C ALA A 309 22.33 3.97 -6.20
N ARG A 310 23.50 3.49 -6.65
CA ARG A 310 23.86 3.38 -8.07
C ARG A 310 22.86 2.53 -8.84
N ALA A 311 22.61 1.29 -8.40
CA ALA A 311 21.69 0.37 -9.06
C ALA A 311 20.27 0.95 -9.17
N THR A 312 19.69 1.40 -8.06
CA THR A 312 18.30 1.93 -8.02
C THR A 312 18.11 3.24 -8.80
N THR A 313 19.15 4.09 -8.84
CA THR A 313 19.09 5.36 -9.60
C THR A 313 19.23 5.12 -11.10
N LEU A 314 20.18 4.27 -11.53
CA LEU A 314 20.34 3.88 -12.94
C LEU A 314 19.11 3.12 -13.45
N ALA A 315 18.53 2.23 -12.64
CA ALA A 315 17.26 1.55 -12.95
C ALA A 315 16.12 2.55 -13.19
N SER A 316 15.96 3.53 -12.30
CA SER A 316 14.91 4.56 -12.41
C SER A 316 15.12 5.48 -13.63
N LEU A 317 16.36 5.77 -13.99
CA LEU A 317 16.70 6.60 -15.14
C LEU A 317 16.47 5.86 -16.48
N ALA A 318 16.64 4.54 -16.51
CA ALA A 318 16.53 3.71 -17.71
C ALA A 318 15.21 3.89 -18.47
N ALA A 319 14.10 4.14 -17.77
CA ALA A 319 12.79 4.40 -18.36
C ALA A 319 12.72 5.66 -19.26
N HIS A 320 13.71 6.56 -19.15
CA HIS A 320 13.73 7.86 -19.83
C HIS A 320 14.90 8.01 -20.81
N LEU A 321 15.75 6.98 -20.97
CA LEU A 321 16.92 7.00 -21.84
C LEU A 321 16.63 6.43 -23.25
N PRO A 322 17.29 6.94 -24.30
CA PRO A 322 17.34 6.31 -25.63
C PRO A 322 17.88 4.87 -25.55
N ASP A 323 17.46 3.99 -26.48
CA ASP A 323 17.70 2.54 -26.42
C ASP A 323 19.14 2.12 -26.10
N GLU A 324 20.13 2.74 -26.76
CA GLU A 324 21.56 2.45 -26.55
C GLU A 324 22.03 2.84 -25.13
N GLN A 325 21.67 4.03 -24.67
CA GLN A 325 21.98 4.51 -23.32
C GLN A 325 21.23 3.71 -22.25
N ARG A 326 19.99 3.32 -22.52
CA ARG A 326 19.18 2.46 -21.66
C ARG A 326 19.85 1.10 -21.46
N ALA A 327 20.32 0.47 -22.54
CA ALA A 327 21.04 -0.80 -22.44
C ALA A 327 22.31 -0.68 -21.58
N ALA A 328 23.13 0.35 -21.82
CA ALA A 328 24.34 0.58 -21.03
C ALA A 328 24.06 0.87 -19.54
N ALA A 329 23.04 1.69 -19.24
CA ALA A 329 22.65 2.01 -17.87
C ALA A 329 22.13 0.78 -17.10
N LEU A 330 21.36 -0.09 -17.75
CA LEU A 330 20.85 -1.33 -17.14
C LEU A 330 21.97 -2.33 -16.81
N GLU A 331 22.97 -2.48 -17.68
CA GLU A 331 24.14 -3.35 -17.39
C GLU A 331 24.98 -2.79 -16.23
N GLN A 332 25.19 -1.47 -16.18
CA GLN A 332 25.85 -0.82 -15.04
C GLN A 332 25.05 -0.99 -13.74
N ALA A 333 23.72 -0.94 -13.81
CA ALA A 333 22.85 -1.13 -12.65
C ALA A 333 22.84 -2.58 -12.15
N LEU A 334 22.85 -3.58 -13.05
CA LEU A 334 23.03 -4.99 -12.70
C LEU A 334 24.39 -5.22 -12.05
N ALA A 335 25.49 -4.75 -12.67
CA ALA A 335 26.82 -4.84 -12.09
C ALA A 335 26.93 -4.12 -10.72
N ALA A 336 26.19 -3.02 -10.52
CA ALA A 336 26.09 -2.35 -9.23
C ALA A 336 25.35 -3.20 -8.20
N ALA A 337 24.19 -3.78 -8.56
CA ALA A 337 23.42 -4.67 -7.68
C ALA A 337 24.22 -5.92 -7.25
N ASP A 338 25.09 -6.41 -8.12
CA ASP A 338 25.98 -7.54 -7.86
C ASP A 338 27.04 -7.22 -6.79
N THR A 339 27.48 -5.96 -6.71
CA THR A 339 28.44 -5.48 -5.70
C THR A 339 27.83 -5.14 -4.33
N ILE A 340 26.53 -5.39 -4.12
CA ILE A 340 25.86 -5.19 -2.82
C ILE A 340 26.19 -6.37 -1.88
N THR A 341 27.21 -6.19 -1.04
CA THR A 341 27.76 -7.25 -0.17
C THR A 341 27.56 -7.02 1.34
N ASP A 342 26.72 -6.06 1.76
CA ASP A 342 26.54 -5.75 3.18
C ASP A 342 26.05 -6.95 4.01
N HIS A 343 26.71 -7.14 5.16
CA HIS A 343 26.59 -8.29 6.04
C HIS A 343 25.24 -8.45 6.77
N ILE A 344 24.42 -7.39 6.88
CA ILE A 344 23.10 -7.46 7.57
C ILE A 344 21.95 -7.26 6.58
N TYR A 345 22.04 -6.27 5.69
CA TYR A 345 20.96 -5.87 4.79
C TYR A 345 21.24 -6.18 3.31
N GLY A 346 22.49 -6.52 2.94
CA GLY A 346 22.94 -6.59 1.55
C GLY A 346 22.09 -7.49 0.66
N ALA A 347 21.72 -8.69 1.11
CA ALA A 347 20.86 -9.60 0.34
C ALA A 347 19.45 -9.02 0.08
N ALA A 348 18.87 -8.26 1.03
CA ALA A 348 17.57 -7.62 0.84
C ALA A 348 17.68 -6.39 -0.08
N LEU A 349 18.72 -5.56 0.11
CA LEU A 349 19.04 -4.43 -0.77
C LEU A 349 19.35 -4.88 -2.20
N GLN A 350 19.98 -6.05 -2.38
CA GLN A 350 20.19 -6.68 -3.67
C GLN A 350 18.89 -7.16 -4.31
N VAL A 351 17.97 -7.77 -3.55
CA VAL A 351 16.64 -8.13 -4.08
C VAL A 351 15.87 -6.88 -4.51
N GLU A 352 15.83 -5.83 -3.70
CA GLU A 352 15.13 -4.59 -4.06
C GLU A 352 15.76 -3.92 -5.30
N ALA A 353 17.09 -3.83 -5.37
CA ALA A 353 17.81 -3.29 -6.53
C ALA A 353 17.56 -4.10 -7.81
N LEU A 354 17.69 -5.43 -7.76
CA LEU A 354 17.40 -6.30 -8.90
C LEU A 354 15.91 -6.24 -9.29
N THR A 355 15.00 -6.14 -8.33
CA THR A 355 13.56 -6.01 -8.60
C THR A 355 13.25 -4.69 -9.31
N SER A 356 13.90 -3.59 -8.93
CA SER A 356 13.74 -2.29 -9.60
C SER A 356 14.18 -2.27 -11.06
N LEU A 357 14.98 -3.26 -11.50
CA LEU A 357 15.43 -3.39 -12.89
C LEU A 357 14.49 -4.20 -13.77
N ILE A 358 13.66 -5.09 -13.20
CA ILE A 358 12.80 -6.00 -13.98
C ILE A 358 11.87 -5.26 -14.95
N PRO A 359 11.17 -4.16 -14.57
CA PRO A 359 10.26 -3.44 -15.47
C PRO A 359 10.93 -2.75 -16.68
N HIS A 360 12.26 -2.77 -16.77
CA HIS A 360 13.04 -2.03 -17.78
C HIS A 360 13.91 -2.96 -18.65
N LEU A 361 13.94 -4.26 -18.34
CA LEU A 361 14.71 -5.27 -19.08
C LEU A 361 13.88 -5.91 -20.20
N PRO A 362 14.51 -6.28 -21.34
CA PRO A 362 13.83 -7.10 -22.35
C PRO A 362 13.57 -8.51 -21.83
N ASP A 363 12.51 -9.17 -22.31
CA ASP A 363 12.06 -10.51 -21.89
C ASP A 363 13.18 -11.55 -21.84
N SER A 364 14.10 -11.49 -22.81
CA SER A 364 15.27 -12.37 -22.95
C SER A 364 16.26 -12.29 -21.78
N ARG A 365 16.28 -11.18 -21.04
CA ARG A 365 17.10 -10.98 -19.82
C ARG A 365 16.26 -11.01 -18.55
N CYS A 366 14.99 -10.60 -18.63
CA CYS A 366 14.03 -10.56 -17.53
C CYS A 366 14.02 -11.86 -16.70
N THR A 367 13.83 -13.02 -17.34
CA THR A 367 13.80 -14.33 -16.64
C THR A 367 15.09 -14.65 -15.89
N ALA A 368 16.26 -14.30 -16.45
CA ALA A 368 17.56 -14.55 -15.82
C ALA A 368 17.76 -13.67 -14.57
N VAL A 369 17.35 -12.40 -14.64
CA VAL A 369 17.40 -11.49 -13.50
C VAL A 369 16.42 -11.91 -12.40
N ILE A 370 15.19 -12.33 -12.73
CA ILE A 370 14.24 -12.84 -11.73
C ILE A 370 14.78 -14.08 -11.00
N ARG A 371 15.43 -15.02 -11.71
CA ARG A 371 16.11 -16.17 -11.08
C ARG A 371 17.21 -15.73 -10.13
N ARG A 372 17.97 -14.68 -10.48
CA ARG A 372 18.99 -14.09 -9.61
C ARG A 372 18.38 -13.45 -8.37
N THR A 373 17.27 -12.74 -8.52
CA THR A 373 16.51 -12.14 -7.41
C THR A 373 15.97 -13.21 -6.46
N LEU A 374 15.42 -14.31 -6.98
CA LEU A 374 15.01 -15.47 -6.17
C LEU A 374 16.19 -16.09 -5.41
N HIS A 375 17.35 -16.24 -6.05
CA HIS A 375 18.55 -16.74 -5.38
C HIS A 375 19.01 -15.81 -4.24
N ALA A 376 19.07 -14.50 -4.49
CA ALA A 376 19.40 -13.51 -3.46
C ALA A 376 18.39 -13.57 -2.28
N ALA A 377 17.08 -13.62 -2.58
CA ALA A 377 16.04 -13.75 -1.56
C ALA A 377 16.19 -15.03 -0.72
N ALA A 378 16.58 -16.15 -1.33
CA ALA A 378 16.82 -17.40 -0.61
C ALA A 378 17.95 -17.32 0.42
N THR A 379 18.94 -16.44 0.24
CA THR A 379 20.03 -16.21 1.21
C THR A 379 19.60 -15.39 2.44
N ILE A 380 18.45 -14.71 2.39
CA ILE A 380 18.00 -13.83 3.48
C ILE A 380 17.68 -14.65 4.74
N ARG A 381 18.55 -14.51 5.76
CA ARG A 381 18.44 -15.21 7.07
C ARG A 381 17.18 -14.85 7.86
N ARG A 382 16.70 -13.60 7.78
CA ARG A 382 15.49 -13.15 8.48
C ARG A 382 14.26 -13.55 7.67
N GLU A 383 13.52 -14.55 8.16
CA GLU A 383 12.35 -15.09 7.46
C GLU A 383 11.27 -14.03 7.15
N SER A 384 11.13 -13.02 8.01
CA SER A 384 10.27 -11.86 7.78
C SER A 384 10.65 -11.12 6.49
N TRP A 385 11.91 -10.68 6.40
CA TRP A 385 12.43 -9.99 5.22
C TRP A 385 12.43 -10.88 3.98
N ARG A 386 12.78 -12.17 4.11
CA ARG A 386 12.66 -13.12 2.99
C ARG A 386 11.24 -13.18 2.45
N THR A 387 10.24 -13.14 3.33
CA THR A 387 8.82 -13.14 2.93
C THR A 387 8.43 -11.84 2.22
N ILE A 388 8.81 -10.69 2.78
CA ILE A 388 8.56 -9.37 2.19
C ILE A 388 9.22 -9.24 0.80
N GLU A 389 10.45 -9.72 0.65
CA GLU A 389 11.18 -9.63 -0.61
C GLU A 389 10.70 -10.64 -1.68
N LEU A 390 10.20 -11.82 -1.27
CA LEU A 390 9.48 -12.72 -2.20
C LEU A 390 8.10 -12.15 -2.60
N ALA A 391 7.40 -11.48 -1.68
CA ALA A 391 6.17 -10.76 -1.97
C ALA A 391 6.40 -9.61 -2.96
N ARG A 392 7.46 -8.82 -2.77
CA ARG A 392 7.86 -7.73 -3.69
C ARG A 392 8.14 -8.22 -5.12
N LEU A 393 8.71 -9.42 -5.25
CA LEU A 393 9.00 -10.02 -6.56
C LEU A 393 7.76 -10.60 -7.26
N THR A 394 6.69 -10.91 -6.52
CA THR A 394 5.50 -11.62 -7.02
C THR A 394 4.91 -11.03 -8.31
N PRO A 395 4.67 -9.70 -8.44
CA PRO A 395 4.07 -9.11 -9.65
C PRO A 395 4.86 -9.35 -10.93
N HIS A 396 6.14 -9.75 -10.81
CA HIS A 396 7.05 -9.99 -11.93
C HIS A 396 7.32 -11.48 -12.18
N LEU A 397 6.76 -12.41 -11.41
CA LEU A 397 7.06 -13.84 -11.56
C LEU A 397 6.38 -14.45 -12.81
N PRO A 398 7.14 -14.93 -13.83
CA PRO A 398 6.58 -15.75 -14.90
C PRO A 398 6.13 -17.10 -14.35
N THR A 399 5.11 -17.72 -14.96
CA THR A 399 4.41 -18.91 -14.46
C THR A 399 5.35 -20.05 -14.04
N HIS A 400 6.44 -20.26 -14.78
CA HIS A 400 7.43 -21.32 -14.52
C HIS A 400 8.32 -21.10 -13.27
N LEU A 401 8.34 -19.89 -12.68
CA LEU A 401 9.07 -19.57 -11.44
C LEU A 401 8.16 -19.50 -10.21
N ARG A 402 6.84 -19.47 -10.38
CA ARG A 402 5.88 -19.41 -9.26
C ARG A 402 5.94 -20.68 -8.40
N THR A 403 6.11 -21.85 -9.01
CA THR A 403 6.36 -23.14 -8.33
C THR A 403 7.68 -23.17 -7.56
N GLU A 404 8.74 -22.53 -8.08
CA GLU A 404 10.02 -22.38 -7.37
C GLU A 404 9.85 -21.47 -6.13
N THR A 405 9.08 -20.39 -6.28
CA THR A 405 8.75 -19.45 -5.19
C THR A 405 7.87 -20.10 -4.12
N LEU A 406 6.83 -20.85 -4.50
CA LEU A 406 6.04 -21.69 -3.57
C LEU A 406 6.95 -22.63 -2.78
N THR A 407 7.92 -23.27 -3.43
CA THR A 407 8.90 -24.15 -2.79
C THR A 407 9.83 -23.41 -1.82
N MET A 408 10.10 -22.11 -2.03
CA MET A 408 10.80 -21.27 -1.05
C MET A 408 9.88 -20.92 0.13
N ILE A 409 8.60 -20.64 -0.11
CA ILE A 409 7.59 -20.37 0.93
C ILE A 409 7.40 -21.60 1.82
N THR A 410 7.32 -22.82 1.27
CA THR A 410 7.24 -24.07 2.05
C THR A 410 8.40 -24.24 3.03
N LYS A 411 9.60 -23.73 2.69
CA LYS A 411 10.81 -23.81 3.52
C LYS A 411 10.88 -22.76 4.63
N ILE A 412 9.89 -21.87 4.74
CA ILE A 412 9.75 -20.93 5.84
C ILE A 412 9.31 -21.69 7.11
N ARG A 413 10.08 -21.54 8.19
CA ARG A 413 9.86 -22.25 9.46
C ARG A 413 8.72 -21.66 10.27
N ARG A 414 8.71 -20.34 10.47
CA ARG A 414 7.64 -19.66 11.19
C ARG A 414 6.36 -19.58 10.35
N GLU A 415 5.27 -20.12 10.89
CA GLU A 415 4.02 -20.27 10.16
C GLU A 415 3.38 -18.94 9.77
N GLN A 416 3.50 -17.90 10.61
CA GLN A 416 3.13 -16.51 10.27
C GLN A 416 3.72 -16.03 8.93
N TRP A 417 5.01 -16.31 8.70
CA TRP A 417 5.72 -15.88 7.50
C TRP A 417 5.42 -16.80 6.31
N ARG A 418 5.12 -18.08 6.56
CA ARG A 418 4.61 -19.01 5.52
C ARG A 418 3.24 -18.57 5.02
N ALA A 419 2.32 -18.26 5.93
CA ALA A 419 0.97 -17.77 5.65
C ALA A 419 1.00 -16.45 4.86
N MET A 420 1.76 -15.47 5.35
CA MET A 420 1.92 -14.16 4.68
C MET A 420 2.56 -14.29 3.29
N GLY A 421 3.58 -15.15 3.12
CA GLY A 421 4.20 -15.38 1.80
C GLY A 421 3.26 -16.08 0.81
N LEU A 422 2.45 -17.02 1.29
CA LEU A 422 1.45 -17.72 0.49
C LEU A 422 0.32 -16.78 0.05
N ALA A 423 -0.18 -15.97 1.00
CA ALA A 423 -1.20 -14.96 0.78
C ALA A 423 -0.72 -13.86 -0.21
N ALA A 424 0.57 -13.54 -0.21
CA ALA A 424 1.16 -12.57 -1.13
C ALA A 424 1.35 -13.10 -2.56
N ILE A 425 1.71 -14.39 -2.74
CA ILE A 425 1.84 -14.98 -4.10
C ILE A 425 0.49 -15.33 -4.74
N ALA A 426 -0.55 -15.51 -3.94
CA ALA A 426 -1.87 -15.97 -4.36
C ALA A 426 -2.47 -15.27 -5.60
N PRO A 427 -2.38 -13.92 -5.78
CA PRO A 427 -2.92 -13.24 -6.95
C PRO A 427 -2.27 -13.62 -8.29
N GLN A 428 -1.11 -14.29 -8.25
CA GLN A 428 -0.37 -14.75 -9.43
C GLN A 428 -0.47 -16.27 -9.66
N LEU A 429 -1.13 -17.04 -8.80
CA LEU A 429 -1.18 -18.49 -8.96
C LEU A 429 -2.07 -18.88 -10.15
N SER A 430 -1.54 -19.75 -11.01
CA SER A 430 -2.37 -20.42 -12.04
C SER A 430 -3.12 -21.60 -11.44
N THR A 431 -4.24 -22.03 -12.05
CA THR A 431 -5.09 -23.12 -11.53
C THR A 431 -4.31 -24.40 -11.22
N GLY A 432 -3.32 -24.76 -12.05
CA GLY A 432 -2.45 -25.92 -11.83
C GLY A 432 -1.45 -25.78 -10.67
N GLN A 433 -1.27 -24.60 -10.09
CA GLN A 433 -0.41 -24.32 -8.94
C GLN A 433 -1.18 -24.22 -7.62
N LEU A 434 -2.51 -24.13 -7.67
CA LEU A 434 -3.37 -24.09 -6.49
C LEU A 434 -3.28 -25.32 -5.60
N PRO A 435 -3.20 -26.58 -6.10
CA PRO A 435 -3.06 -27.74 -5.23
C PRO A 435 -1.77 -27.71 -4.40
N GLN A 436 -0.68 -27.18 -4.97
CA GLN A 436 0.58 -26.96 -4.25
C GLN A 436 0.42 -25.87 -3.18
N ALA A 437 -0.27 -24.78 -3.49
CA ALA A 437 -0.51 -23.70 -2.55
C ALA A 437 -1.41 -24.14 -1.36
N VAL A 438 -2.49 -24.88 -1.64
CA VAL A 438 -3.36 -25.47 -0.61
C VAL A 438 -2.57 -26.40 0.30
N ALA A 439 -1.73 -27.29 -0.25
CA ALA A 439 -0.86 -28.15 0.56
C ALA A 439 0.16 -27.38 1.42
N VAL A 440 0.52 -26.14 1.06
CA VAL A 440 1.36 -25.25 1.90
C VAL A 440 0.54 -24.55 3.01
N ALA A 441 -0.75 -24.30 2.79
CA ALA A 441 -1.68 -23.83 3.82
C ALA A 441 -2.03 -24.94 4.82
N ASP A 442 -2.38 -26.14 4.35
CA ASP A 442 -2.71 -27.30 5.19
C ASP A 442 -1.52 -27.82 6.02
N ALA A 443 -0.29 -27.45 5.63
CA ALA A 443 0.94 -27.70 6.39
C ALA A 443 1.17 -26.69 7.53
N ILE A 444 0.25 -25.76 7.79
CA ILE A 444 0.28 -24.83 8.93
C ILE A 444 -0.52 -25.40 10.09
N GLN A 445 0.08 -25.45 11.29
CA GLN A 445 -0.52 -26.05 12.49
C GLN A 445 -1.28 -25.05 13.35
N ASP A 446 -0.88 -23.78 13.33
CA ASP A 446 -1.57 -22.69 14.01
C ASP A 446 -2.88 -22.32 13.30
N ALA A 447 -4.00 -22.41 14.03
CA ALA A 447 -5.34 -22.19 13.47
C ALA A 447 -5.55 -20.78 12.89
N TYR A 448 -4.97 -19.74 13.51
CA TYR A 448 -5.05 -18.38 12.99
C TYR A 448 -4.25 -18.23 11.71
N TRP A 449 -3.01 -18.74 11.67
CA TRP A 449 -2.17 -18.64 10.47
C TRP A 449 -2.61 -19.57 9.34
N GLN A 450 -3.24 -20.71 9.64
CA GLN A 450 -3.92 -21.54 8.64
C GLN A 450 -5.15 -20.81 8.10
N ALA A 451 -6.01 -20.26 8.97
CA ALA A 451 -7.16 -19.45 8.57
C ALA A 451 -6.74 -18.21 7.74
N TYR A 452 -5.63 -17.57 8.10
CA TYR A 452 -5.04 -16.45 7.35
C TYR A 452 -4.42 -16.91 6.02
N ALA A 453 -3.87 -18.13 5.95
CA ALA A 453 -3.35 -18.71 4.72
C ALA A 453 -4.46 -19.17 3.77
N ILE A 454 -5.61 -19.65 4.27
CA ILE A 454 -6.73 -20.09 3.42
C ILE A 454 -7.69 -18.94 3.10
N ALA A 455 -7.84 -17.95 3.99
CA ALA A 455 -8.26 -16.60 3.57
C ALA A 455 -7.29 -16.08 2.51
N GLY A 456 -5.98 -16.23 2.74
CA GLY A 456 -4.89 -16.10 1.78
C GLY A 456 -5.13 -16.75 0.40
N LEU A 457 -6.07 -17.69 0.30
CA LEU A 457 -6.35 -18.53 -0.84
C LEU A 457 -7.86 -18.60 -1.25
N ALA A 458 -8.62 -17.47 -1.40
CA ALA A 458 -9.88 -17.45 -2.22
C ALA A 458 -10.47 -16.05 -2.65
N TRP A 459 -10.24 -15.51 -3.88
CA TRP A 459 -10.95 -14.27 -4.37
C TRP A 459 -11.07 -14.07 -5.90
N HIS A 460 -10.20 -13.26 -6.55
CA HIS A 460 -10.34 -12.70 -7.91
C HIS A 460 -10.90 -13.60 -9.04
N LEU A 461 -10.32 -14.79 -9.23
CA LEU A 461 -10.70 -15.83 -10.20
C LEU A 461 -12.01 -16.56 -9.73
N PRO A 462 -12.35 -17.83 -10.11
CA PRO A 462 -13.74 -18.29 -9.99
C PRO A 462 -14.45 -18.17 -8.63
N SER A 463 -15.62 -17.54 -8.64
CA SER A 463 -16.62 -17.56 -7.57
C SER A 463 -16.94 -18.98 -7.08
N ASP A 464 -17.02 -19.92 -8.02
CA ASP A 464 -17.55 -21.26 -7.78
C ASP A 464 -16.50 -22.17 -7.13
N GLU A 465 -15.21 -21.85 -7.29
CA GLU A 465 -14.09 -22.41 -6.52
C GLU A 465 -13.98 -21.70 -5.17
N ARG A 466 -14.15 -20.37 -5.13
CA ARG A 466 -14.14 -19.57 -3.88
C ARG A 466 -15.15 -20.11 -2.86
N THR A 467 -16.42 -20.22 -3.23
CA THR A 467 -17.48 -20.68 -2.32
C THR A 467 -17.28 -22.15 -1.92
N ARG A 468 -16.79 -23.01 -2.81
CA ARG A 468 -16.47 -24.41 -2.46
C ARG A 468 -15.30 -24.52 -1.48
N ALA A 469 -14.24 -23.73 -1.66
CA ALA A 469 -13.10 -23.69 -0.75
C ALA A 469 -13.49 -23.18 0.64
N VAL A 470 -14.28 -22.09 0.70
CA VAL A 470 -14.72 -21.49 1.96
C VAL A 470 -15.77 -22.34 2.66
N ALA A 471 -16.60 -23.10 1.94
CA ALA A 471 -17.49 -24.11 2.53
C ALA A 471 -16.75 -25.38 2.99
N ALA A 472 -15.58 -25.68 2.43
CA ALA A 472 -14.73 -26.80 2.86
C ALA A 472 -13.93 -26.49 4.14
N LEU A 473 -13.78 -25.21 4.51
CA LEU A 473 -13.23 -24.80 5.80
C LEU A 473 -14.15 -25.26 6.94
N THR A 474 -13.74 -26.31 7.66
CA THR A 474 -14.45 -26.76 8.86
C THR A 474 -14.08 -25.82 10.03
N ILE A 475 -14.81 -24.71 10.13
CA ILE A 475 -14.67 -23.69 11.19
C ILE A 475 -15.56 -24.10 12.37
N ALA A 476 -14.99 -24.83 13.32
CA ALA A 476 -15.68 -25.25 14.54
C ALA A 476 -15.70 -24.13 15.60
N THR A 477 -16.49 -23.08 15.36
CA THR A 477 -16.74 -21.98 16.32
C THR A 477 -18.19 -21.98 16.79
N PRO A 478 -18.50 -21.33 17.95
CA PRO A 478 -19.87 -21.22 18.43
C PRO A 478 -20.80 -20.56 17.40
N GLU A 479 -22.03 -21.03 17.36
CA GLU A 479 -23.10 -20.39 16.58
C GLU A 479 -23.94 -19.47 17.49
N PRO A 480 -24.44 -18.34 16.96
CA PRO A 480 -25.12 -17.29 17.73
C PRO A 480 -26.58 -17.62 18.11
#